data_AF-A0A257NL62-F1
#
_entry.id   AF-A0A257NL62-F1
#
_cell.length_a   1.000
_cell.length_b   1.000
_cell.length_c   1.000
_cell.angle_alpha   90.00
_cell.angle_beta   90.00
_cell.angle_gamma   90.00
#
_symmetry.space_group_name_H-M   'P 1'
#
loop_
_entity.id
_entity.type
_entity.pdbx_description
1 polymer ?
#
loop_
_entity_poly.entity_id
_entity_poly.type
_entity_poly.pdbx_seq_one_letter_code
_entity_poly.pdbx_strand_id
1 'polypeptide(L)'
;MSRSIWVLPHFRWAAIAVLERNFLVWRKLMGPAIVLNFGEPLIYLLGLGLGLGHWVGTVAGLPYLVFLASGVVASSAMTTVSFEGMYSVFTRMVPQKTYDAMMATPMDIDDIVLGEIIWAALKGLFS
;
A
#
# COMPACT_ATOMS: atom_id res chain seq x y z
N MET A 1 -35.62 -2.18 13.55
CA MET A 1 -34.75 -2.73 12.48
C MET A 1 -33.33 -2.30 12.77
N SER A 2 -32.49 -3.21 13.27
CA SER A 2 -31.07 -2.93 13.50
C SER A 2 -30.38 -2.88 12.14
N ARG A 3 -30.02 -1.69 11.64
CA ARG A 3 -29.14 -1.56 10.48
C ARG A 3 -27.73 -1.87 10.97
N SER A 4 -27.18 -3.00 10.53
CA SER A 4 -25.76 -3.30 10.69
C SER A 4 -24.96 -2.13 10.09
N ILE A 5 -24.18 -1.45 10.91
CA ILE A 5 -23.20 -0.43 10.49
C ILE A 5 -22.01 -1.04 9.75
N TRP A 6 -21.88 -2.37 9.79
CA TRP A 6 -20.88 -3.15 9.07
C TRP A 6 -21.55 -3.77 7.84
N VAL A 7 -21.64 -2.98 6.77
CA VAL A 7 -21.98 -3.48 5.44
C VAL A 7 -20.73 -3.38 4.60
N LEU A 8 -20.34 -4.49 3.97
CA LEU A 8 -19.23 -4.47 3.02
C LEU A 8 -19.63 -3.62 1.82
N PRO A 9 -18.73 -2.79 1.28
CA PRO A 9 -19.03 -1.98 0.11
C PRO A 9 -19.48 -2.88 -1.04
N HIS A 10 -20.58 -2.49 -1.70
CA HIS A 10 -21.09 -3.25 -2.83
C HIS A 10 -20.16 -3.08 -4.02
N PHE A 11 -19.69 -4.19 -4.57
CA PHE A 11 -18.79 -4.17 -5.69
C PHE A 11 -19.51 -3.81 -7.00
N ARG A 12 -19.12 -2.69 -7.63
CA ARG A 12 -19.56 -2.31 -8.98
C ARG A 12 -18.34 -1.99 -9.84
N TRP A 13 -18.51 -2.05 -11.17
CA TRP A 13 -17.45 -1.71 -12.12
C TRP A 13 -16.92 -0.29 -12.03
N ALA A 14 -17.68 0.62 -11.43
CA ALA A 14 -17.24 1.98 -11.14
C ALA A 14 -15.98 2.01 -10.25
N ALA A 15 -15.80 1.05 -9.34
CA ALA A 15 -14.60 0.96 -8.50
C ALA A 15 -13.31 0.72 -9.31
N ILE A 16 -13.40 0.04 -10.46
CA ILE A 16 -12.26 -0.20 -11.35
C ILE A 16 -11.79 1.12 -11.98
N ALA A 17 -12.70 2.07 -12.25
CA ALA A 17 -12.31 3.37 -12.81
C ALA A 17 -11.47 4.19 -11.81
N VAL A 18 -11.76 4.06 -10.50
CA VAL A 18 -10.96 4.69 -9.44
C VAL A 18 -9.57 4.06 -9.36
N LEU A 19 -9.51 2.72 -9.44
CA LEU A 19 -8.25 1.97 -9.49
C LEU A 19 -7.39 2.41 -10.69
N GLU A 20 -7.98 2.48 -11.88
CA GLU A 20 -7.30 2.89 -13.11
C GLU A 20 -6.74 4.31 -12.99
N ARG A 21 -7.55 5.26 -12.51
CA ARG A 21 -7.09 6.63 -12.27
C ARG A 21 -5.85 6.66 -11.37
N ASN A 22 -5.91 5.95 -10.25
CA ASN A 22 -4.82 5.95 -9.27
C ASN A 22 -3.56 5.28 -9.83
N PHE A 23 -3.72 4.20 -10.60
CA PHE A 23 -2.62 3.56 -11.33
C PHE A 23 -1.97 4.50 -12.35
N LEU A 24 -2.75 5.24 -13.14
CA LEU A 24 -2.24 6.19 -14.14
C LEU A 24 -1.43 7.33 -13.50
N VAL A 25 -1.86 7.82 -12.33
CA VAL A 25 -1.13 8.83 -11.55
C VAL A 25 0.16 8.23 -11.01
N TRP A 26 0.09 7.06 -10.39
CA TRP A 26 1.25 6.40 -9.79
C TRP A 26 2.29 5.98 -10.82
N ARG A 27 1.88 5.57 -12.02
CA ARG A 27 2.78 5.22 -13.13
C ARG A 27 3.78 6.35 -13.44
N LYS A 28 3.39 7.62 -13.25
CA LYS A 28 4.28 8.77 -13.44
C LYS A 28 5.34 8.90 -12.32
N LEU A 29 5.05 8.38 -11.14
CA LEU A 29 5.90 8.43 -9.94
C LEU A 29 6.66 7.11 -9.69
N MET A 30 6.38 6.07 -10.47
CA MET A 30 6.89 4.71 -10.27
C MET A 30 8.42 4.65 -10.33
N GLY A 31 9.06 5.36 -11.26
CA GLY A 31 10.52 5.36 -11.40
C GLY A 31 11.24 5.85 -10.12
N PRO A 32 10.97 7.09 -9.66
CA PRO A 32 11.54 7.60 -8.42
C PRO A 32 11.17 6.74 -7.19
N ALA A 33 9.93 6.25 -7.11
CA ALA A 33 9.47 5.46 -5.98
C ALA A 33 10.24 4.13 -5.83
N ILE A 34 10.49 3.41 -6.94
CA ILE A 34 11.23 2.15 -6.90
C ILE A 34 12.69 2.40 -6.49
N VAL A 35 13.35 3.41 -7.05
CA VAL A 35 14.77 3.68 -6.73
C VAL A 35 14.96 4.04 -5.25
N LEU A 36 14.05 4.83 -4.66
CA LEU A 36 14.16 5.24 -3.26
C LEU A 36 13.83 4.12 -2.28
N ASN A 37 12.86 3.25 -2.58
CA ASN A 37 12.42 2.20 -1.64
C ASN A 37 13.39 1.01 -1.55
N PHE A 38 14.22 0.75 -2.56
CA PHE A 38 15.13 -0.40 -2.54
C PHE A 38 16.50 -0.11 -1.86
N GLY A 39 16.88 1.16 -1.70
CA GLY A 39 18.18 1.51 -1.13
C GLY A 39 18.32 1.14 0.35
N GLU A 40 17.35 1.54 1.17
CA GLU A 40 17.37 1.34 2.63
C GLU A 40 17.29 -0.14 3.05
N PRO A 41 16.37 -0.96 2.48
CA PRO A 41 16.29 -2.40 2.76
C PRO A 41 17.58 -3.16 2.46
N LEU A 42 18.26 -2.81 1.36
CA LEU A 42 19.53 -3.43 0.98
C LEU A 42 20.63 -3.09 1.99
N ILE A 43 20.68 -1.85 2.49
CA ILE A 43 21.63 -1.46 3.53
C ILE A 43 21.36 -2.25 4.82
N TYR A 44 20.10 -2.44 5.22
CA TYR A 44 19.77 -3.26 6.39
C TYR A 44 20.13 -4.72 6.21
N LEU A 45 19.86 -5.31 5.03
CA LEU A 45 20.25 -6.68 4.74
C LEU A 45 21.77 -6.87 4.68
N LEU A 46 22.51 -5.90 4.12
CA LEU A 46 23.96 -5.93 4.09
C LEU A 46 24.56 -5.74 5.49
N GLY A 47 24.12 -4.72 6.23
CA GLY A 47 24.67 -4.39 7.55
C GLY A 47 24.30 -5.42 8.62
N LEU A 48 23.00 -5.70 8.77
CA LEU A 48 22.51 -6.62 9.80
C LEU A 48 22.59 -8.07 9.33
N GLY A 49 22.21 -8.35 8.08
CA GLY A 49 22.16 -9.72 7.56
C GLY A 49 23.53 -10.38 7.40
N LEU A 50 24.51 -9.70 6.80
CA LEU A 50 25.87 -10.24 6.68
C LEU A 50 26.69 -10.06 7.98
N GLY A 51 26.50 -8.94 8.68
CA GLY A 51 27.23 -8.64 9.92
C GLY A 51 26.81 -9.54 11.09
N LEU A 52 25.52 -9.55 11.44
CA LEU A 52 25.00 -10.29 12.60
C LEU A 52 24.58 -11.72 12.26
N GLY A 53 24.32 -12.03 10.99
CA GLY A 53 23.84 -13.36 10.59
C GLY A 53 24.76 -14.50 10.96
N HIS A 54 26.08 -14.28 10.96
CA HIS A 54 27.07 -15.28 11.40
C HIS A 54 27.00 -15.55 12.92
N TRP A 55 26.66 -14.54 13.71
CA TRP A 55 26.63 -14.62 15.17
C TRP A 55 25.30 -15.14 15.71
N VAL A 56 24.19 -14.81 15.05
CA VAL A 56 22.84 -15.22 15.45
C VAL A 56 22.51 -16.63 14.96
N GLY A 57 22.96 -17.00 13.75
CA GLY A 57 22.67 -18.30 13.14
C GLY A 57 21.21 -18.43 12.69
N THR A 58 20.35 -18.99 13.56
CA THR A 58 18.95 -19.28 13.23
C THR A 58 17.97 -18.70 14.24
N VAL A 59 16.85 -18.19 13.73
CA VAL A 59 15.72 -17.68 14.53
C VAL A 59 14.47 -18.44 14.15
N ALA A 60 13.78 -19.02 15.14
CA ALA A 60 12.57 -19.83 14.91
C ALA A 60 12.72 -20.92 13.83
N GLY A 61 13.92 -21.52 13.72
CA GLY A 61 14.24 -22.55 12.73
C GLY A 61 14.57 -22.03 11.32
N LEU A 62 14.56 -20.71 11.09
CA LEU A 62 14.94 -20.09 9.83
C LEU A 62 16.33 -19.43 9.93
N PRO A 63 17.12 -19.40 8.83
CA PRO A 63 18.34 -18.59 8.79
C PRO A 63 18.01 -17.13 9.09
N TYR A 64 18.81 -16.45 9.92
CA TYR A 64 18.56 -15.06 10.32
C TYR A 64 18.36 -14.13 9.11
N LEU A 65 19.11 -14.34 8.02
CA LEU A 65 18.96 -13.54 6.81
C LEU A 65 17.57 -13.69 6.16
N VAL A 66 17.00 -14.90 6.15
CA VAL A 66 15.66 -15.17 5.61
C VAL A 66 14.58 -14.57 6.50
N PHE A 67 14.75 -14.69 7.83
CA PHE A 67 13.88 -14.05 8.81
C PHE A 67 13.89 -12.52 8.66
N LEU A 68 15.07 -11.92 8.54
CA LEU A 68 15.23 -10.49 8.35
C LEU A 68 14.62 -10.02 7.02
N ALA A 69 14.92 -10.70 5.91
CA ALA A 69 14.41 -10.35 4.59
C ALA A 69 12.87 -10.39 4.54
N SER A 70 12.25 -11.45 5.08
CA SER A 70 10.79 -11.54 5.14
C SER A 70 10.16 -10.45 6.01
N GLY A 71 10.77 -10.12 7.15
CA GLY A 71 10.33 -9.03 8.02
C GLY A 71 10.40 -7.65 7.34
N VAL A 72 11.48 -7.39 6.60
CA VAL A 72 11.66 -6.13 5.85
C VAL A 72 10.65 -5.98 4.72
N VAL A 73 10.33 -7.06 4.00
CA VAL A 73 9.28 -7.04 2.97
C VAL A 73 7.91 -6.75 3.59
N ALA A 74 7.58 -7.43 4.69
CA ALA A 74 6.30 -7.23 5.37
C ALA A 74 6.17 -5.80 5.94
N SER A 75 7.23 -5.24 6.53
CA SER A 75 7.22 -3.88 7.06
C SER A 75 7.14 -2.83 5.95
N SER A 76 7.81 -3.04 4.81
CA SER A 76 7.71 -2.17 3.63
C SER A 76 6.27 -2.10 3.13
N ALA A 77 5.64 -3.26 2.87
CA ALA A 77 4.25 -3.33 2.41
C ALA A 77 3.28 -2.65 3.39
N MET A 78 3.43 -2.92 4.70
CA MET A 78 2.60 -2.30 5.75
C MET A 78 2.75 -0.78 5.75
N THR A 79 3.99 -0.29 5.65
CA THR A 79 4.29 1.14 5.62
C THR A 79 3.65 1.79 4.39
N THR A 80 3.87 1.24 3.20
CA THR A 80 3.31 1.75 1.94
C THR A 80 1.78 1.82 1.95
N VAL A 81 1.10 0.76 2.40
CA VAL A 81 -0.36 0.72 2.49
C VAL A 81 -0.87 1.76 3.50
N SER A 82 -0.17 1.93 4.62
CA SER A 82 -0.53 2.91 5.66
C SER A 82 -0.41 4.34 5.14
N PHE A 83 0.70 4.67 4.47
CA PHE A 83 0.88 6.00 3.87
C PHE A 83 -0.15 6.27 2.75
N GLU A 84 -0.49 5.25 1.96
CA GLU A 84 -1.51 5.39 0.92
C GLU A 84 -2.90 5.65 1.54
N GLY A 85 -3.29 4.87 2.55
CA GLY A 85 -4.58 4.99 3.23
C GLY A 85 -4.73 6.25 4.09
N MET A 86 -3.62 6.84 4.56
CA MET A 86 -3.65 8.06 5.36
C MET A 86 -3.43 9.31 4.50
N TYR A 87 -2.19 9.50 4.01
CA TYR A 87 -1.78 10.77 3.39
C TYR A 87 -2.33 10.93 1.98
N SER A 88 -2.31 9.85 1.18
CA SER A 88 -2.80 9.88 -0.20
C SER A 88 -4.31 10.13 -0.24
N VAL A 89 -5.06 9.43 0.61
CA VAL A 89 -6.51 9.62 0.79
C VAL A 89 -6.82 11.02 1.30
N PHE A 90 -6.14 11.50 2.36
CA PHE A 90 -6.37 12.84 2.90
C PHE A 90 -6.11 13.93 1.85
N THR A 91 -5.04 13.81 1.07
CA THR A 91 -4.69 14.79 0.03
C THR A 91 -5.75 14.84 -1.07
N ARG A 92 -6.29 13.69 -1.46
CA ARG A 92 -7.39 13.59 -2.44
C ARG A 92 -8.71 14.12 -1.90
N MET A 93 -8.96 13.94 -0.61
CA MET A 93 -10.19 14.38 0.04
C MET A 93 -10.22 15.88 0.29
N VAL A 94 -9.17 16.44 0.92
CA VAL A 94 -9.22 17.79 1.49
C VAL A 94 -8.60 18.84 0.54
N PRO A 95 -7.28 18.83 0.24
CA PRO A 95 -6.69 19.77 -0.70
C PRO A 95 -7.20 19.65 -2.14
N GLN A 96 -7.24 18.43 -2.68
CA GLN A 96 -7.52 18.22 -4.11
C GLN A 96 -9.01 18.10 -4.43
N LYS A 97 -9.87 17.83 -3.43
CA LYS A 97 -11.30 17.60 -3.59
C LYS A 97 -11.65 16.63 -4.73
N THR A 98 -10.80 15.62 -4.92
CA THR A 98 -10.97 14.61 -5.97
C THR A 98 -12.21 13.78 -5.72
N TYR A 99 -12.52 13.44 -4.47
CA TYR A 99 -13.71 12.66 -4.15
C TYR A 99 -15.00 13.45 -4.41
N ASP A 100 -15.01 14.76 -4.14
CA ASP A 100 -16.14 15.63 -4.51
C ASP A 100 -16.38 15.62 -6.02
N ALA A 101 -15.31 15.67 -6.82
CA ALA A 101 -15.41 15.58 -8.28
C ALA A 101 -15.91 14.20 -8.75
N MET A 102 -15.51 13.10 -8.09
CA MET A 102 -16.00 11.76 -8.39
C MET A 102 -17.49 11.60 -8.04
N MET A 103 -17.95 12.17 -6.93
CA MET A 103 -19.36 12.15 -6.52
C MET A 103 -20.28 12.97 -7.44
N ALA A 104 -19.73 13.84 -8.31
CA ALA A 104 -20.50 14.50 -9.36
C ALA A 104 -20.84 13.59 -10.55
N THR A 105 -20.26 12.38 -10.59
CA THR A 105 -20.54 11.33 -11.59
C THR A 105 -21.48 10.28 -10.97
N PRO A 106 -22.07 9.33 -11.74
CA PRO A 106 -22.99 8.33 -11.20
C PRO A 106 -22.30 7.20 -10.38
N MET A 107 -21.30 7.57 -9.57
CA MET A 107 -20.51 6.72 -8.70
C MET A 107 -20.98 6.86 -7.25
N ASP A 108 -21.03 5.74 -6.52
CA ASP A 108 -21.39 5.75 -5.11
C ASP A 108 -20.12 5.82 -4.22
N ILE A 109 -20.29 6.16 -2.95
CA ILE A 109 -19.20 6.21 -1.97
C ILE A 109 -18.56 4.82 -1.81
N ASP A 110 -19.37 3.76 -1.83
CA ASP A 110 -18.91 2.36 -1.77
C ASP A 110 -17.90 2.05 -2.89
N ASP A 111 -18.14 2.57 -4.11
CA ASP A 111 -17.27 2.35 -5.27
C ASP A 111 -15.90 3.03 -5.09
N ILE A 112 -15.90 4.24 -4.53
CA ILE A 112 -14.68 5.01 -4.24
C ILE A 112 -13.85 4.32 -3.16
N VAL A 113 -14.50 3.95 -2.04
CA VAL A 113 -13.84 3.29 -0.92
C VAL A 113 -13.23 1.96 -1.35
N LEU A 114 -13.99 1.14 -2.10
CA LEU A 114 -13.51 -0.14 -2.59
C LEU A 114 -12.34 0.03 -3.58
N GLY A 115 -12.42 1.01 -4.49
CA GLY A 115 -11.34 1.33 -5.42
C GLY A 115 -10.05 1.76 -4.72
N GLU A 116 -10.15 2.60 -3.68
CA GLU A 116 -9.01 3.05 -2.88
C GLU A 116 -8.40 1.90 -2.04
N ILE A 117 -9.21 1.01 -1.45
CA ILE A 117 -8.73 -0.16 -0.70
C ILE A 117 -7.95 -1.11 -1.62
N ILE A 118 -8.52 -1.45 -2.79
CA ILE A 118 -7.85 -2.32 -3.76
C ILE A 118 -6.57 -1.67 -4.25
N TRP A 119 -6.59 -0.36 -4.53
CA TRP A 119 -5.42 0.37 -4.95
C TRP A 119 -4.30 0.37 -3.89
N ALA A 120 -4.63 0.62 -2.62
CA ALA A 120 -3.67 0.60 -1.53
C ALA A 120 -3.03 -0.79 -1.37
N ALA A 121 -3.85 -1.86 -1.43
CA ALA A 121 -3.37 -3.23 -1.40
C ALA A 121 -2.45 -3.55 -2.58
N LEU A 122 -2.84 -3.17 -3.79
CA LEU A 122 -2.06 -3.38 -5.01
C LEU A 122 -0.72 -2.64 -4.94
N LYS A 123 -0.70 -1.40 -4.45
CA LYS A 123 0.52 -0.62 -4.29
C LYS A 123 1.46 -1.25 -3.24
N GLY A 124 0.91 -1.84 -2.17
CA GLY A 124 1.67 -2.59 -1.18
C GLY A 124 2.38 -3.83 -1.76
N LEU A 125 1.81 -4.48 -2.78
CA LEU A 125 2.43 -5.62 -3.47
C LEU A 125 3.68 -5.23 -4.28
N PHE A 126 3.78 -3.96 -4.70
CA PHE A 126 4.89 -3.45 -5.53
C PHE A 126 6.00 -2.78 -4.70
N SER A 127 5.92 -2.86 -3.37
CA SER A 127 6.80 -2.15 -2.44
C SER A 127 7.85 -3.03 -1.77
#